data_AF-A0A3B9CR42-F1
#
_entry.id   AF-A0A3B9CR42-F1
#
_cell.length_a   1.000
_cell.length_b   1.000
_cell.length_c   1.000
_cell.angle_alpha   90.00
_cell.angle_beta   90.00
_cell.angle_gamma   90.00
#
_symmetry.space_group_name_H-M   'P 1'
#
loop_
_entity.id
_entity.type
_entity.pdbx_description
1 polymer ?
#
loop_
_entity_poly.entity_id
_entity_poly.type
_entity_poly.pdbx_seq_one_letter_code
_entity_poly.pdbx_strand_id
1 'polypeptide(L)'
;MTEIAHNQTVSDGRQEVRAQLRRPGVRLCLSLSVGFLVVWQVCQFLFGWVDWPVMRTWAARLGTSGAFIIGLLWVIWVLEKGAHFFQRRWVAGLPDRPVWRPKPKNEAIPGSHPLDPRAWYYGRKNQRLNQSVAMLSTYTATFFLLFLLLTRIGGCSEAYEMPAGGGQQMTIAQTVRVQKIIRKKFIVSSFSPISFKVPPIDEVKLQLMEITEHAYKVGYGEGKGAGFAGGTNSGMVRFIRLEYAGGDWDQDFGIGADVNMLIEYGVRTQQKVAKRTESRTIAQLKNFPIEKSPPMVYLTGQKSISLSDNEVRILREYLLDKHGMIFGDNGGSAGFHNQFVGMMRRVLPNVRPSRVPLDDQIHRVPFQIPFLPYVAPHGGKDALGWRVDGRLVCYYHPGDIGDAWTDDHSGVAPEIYEACYQLGTNVIFYAHAEYSKWLESRQKRK
;
A
#
# COMPACT_ATOMS: atom_id res chain seq x y z
N MET A 1 80.39 -4.86 7.43
CA MET A 1 79.10 -4.14 7.62
C MET A 1 78.43 -3.74 6.30
N THR A 2 79.17 -3.57 5.20
CA THR A 2 78.63 -3.19 3.88
C THR A 2 77.91 -4.32 3.13
N GLU A 3 78.26 -5.59 3.40
CA GLU A 3 77.66 -6.75 2.71
C GLU A 3 76.25 -7.12 3.26
N ILE A 4 75.99 -6.82 4.54
CA ILE A 4 74.71 -7.11 5.20
C ILE A 4 73.62 -6.11 4.74
N ALA A 5 73.98 -4.84 4.52
CA ALA A 5 73.07 -3.81 4.02
C ALA A 5 72.66 -4.03 2.56
N HIS A 6 73.55 -4.62 1.75
CA HIS A 6 73.24 -4.96 0.36
C HIS A 6 72.31 -6.18 0.24
N ASN A 7 72.46 -7.17 1.12
CA ASN A 7 71.56 -8.33 1.15
C ASN A 7 70.15 -8.00 1.68
N GLN A 8 70.02 -7.05 2.61
CA GLN A 8 68.70 -6.60 3.09
C GLN A 8 67.91 -5.85 2.00
N THR A 9 68.56 -5.02 1.19
CA THR A 9 67.90 -4.25 0.11
C THR A 9 67.47 -5.13 -1.07
N VAL A 10 68.22 -6.18 -1.38
CA VAL A 10 67.85 -7.17 -2.43
C VAL A 10 66.74 -8.12 -1.96
N SER A 11 66.71 -8.44 -0.66
CA SER A 11 65.64 -9.21 0.00
C SER A 11 64.30 -8.46 -0.03
N ASP A 12 64.32 -7.17 0.30
CA ASP A 12 63.14 -6.30 0.33
C ASP A 12 62.55 -6.10 -1.08
N GLY A 13 63.42 -5.89 -2.08
CA GLY A 13 63.01 -5.81 -3.49
C GLY A 13 62.42 -7.11 -4.04
N ARG A 14 62.88 -8.29 -3.59
CA ARG A 14 62.27 -9.58 -3.97
C ARG A 14 60.91 -9.82 -3.32
N GLN A 15 60.66 -9.27 -2.13
CA GLN A 15 59.35 -9.33 -1.48
C GLN A 15 58.35 -8.39 -2.16
N GLU A 16 58.75 -7.18 -2.55
CA GLU A 16 57.89 -6.25 -3.31
C GLU A 16 57.51 -6.80 -4.69
N VAL A 17 58.46 -7.44 -5.41
CA VAL A 17 58.21 -8.06 -6.71
C VAL A 17 57.29 -9.29 -6.59
N ARG A 18 57.42 -10.10 -5.52
CA ARG A 18 56.50 -11.21 -5.23
C ARG A 18 55.10 -10.74 -4.83
N ALA A 19 54.97 -9.57 -4.19
CA ALA A 19 53.68 -8.96 -3.87
C ALA A 19 52.97 -8.36 -5.11
N GLN A 20 53.72 -7.89 -6.11
CA GLN A 20 53.15 -7.42 -7.38
C GLN A 20 52.59 -8.55 -8.25
N LEU A 21 53.15 -9.76 -8.16
CA LEU A 21 52.71 -10.95 -8.90
C LEU A 21 51.40 -11.60 -8.37
N ARG A 22 50.88 -11.16 -7.22
CA ARG A 22 49.63 -11.66 -6.60
C ARG A 22 48.43 -10.72 -6.73
N ARG A 23 48.50 -9.68 -7.57
CA ARG A 23 47.34 -8.80 -7.80
C ARG A 23 46.39 -9.48 -8.80
N PRO A 24 45.12 -9.77 -8.43
CA PRO A 24 44.15 -10.28 -9.39
C PRO A 24 44.07 -9.32 -10.58
N GLY A 25 44.02 -9.87 -11.79
CA GLY A 25 43.93 -9.06 -13.00
C GLY A 25 42.70 -8.16 -12.95
N VAL A 26 42.80 -6.92 -13.43
CA VAL A 26 41.68 -5.94 -13.44
C VAL A 26 40.42 -6.52 -14.09
N ARG A 27 40.60 -7.40 -15.09
CA ARG A 27 39.51 -8.14 -15.75
C ARG A 27 38.74 -9.06 -14.79
N LEU A 28 39.42 -9.71 -13.84
CA LEU A 28 38.81 -10.56 -12.82
C LEU A 28 38.02 -9.73 -11.78
N CYS A 29 38.56 -8.59 -11.34
CA CYS A 29 37.85 -7.69 -10.44
C CYS A 29 36.60 -7.08 -11.11
N LEU A 30 36.68 -6.77 -12.41
CA LEU A 30 35.55 -6.31 -13.20
C LEU A 30 34.47 -7.38 -13.32
N SER A 31 34.84 -8.63 -13.65
CA SER A 31 33.87 -9.73 -13.73
C SER A 31 33.22 -10.03 -12.38
N LEU A 32 33.96 -9.95 -11.27
CA LEU A 32 33.39 -10.13 -9.93
C LEU A 32 32.41 -9.01 -9.55
N SER A 33 32.73 -7.77 -9.91
CA SER A 33 31.85 -6.61 -9.66
C SER A 33 30.53 -6.70 -10.42
N VAL A 34 30.60 -7.09 -11.71
CA VAL A 34 29.40 -7.32 -12.54
C VAL A 34 28.61 -8.53 -12.04
N GLY A 35 29.31 -9.62 -11.69
CA GLY A 35 28.70 -10.82 -11.12
C GLY A 35 27.93 -10.54 -9.83
N PHE A 36 28.47 -9.70 -8.95
CA PHE A 36 27.78 -9.27 -7.73
C PHE A 36 26.43 -8.60 -8.02
N LEU A 37 26.38 -7.69 -9.00
CA LEU A 37 25.12 -7.01 -9.36
C LEU A 37 24.08 -7.99 -9.89
N VAL A 38 24.49 -8.94 -10.73
CA VAL A 38 23.59 -9.97 -11.28
C VAL A 38 23.06 -10.88 -10.17
N VAL A 39 23.95 -11.41 -9.32
CA VAL A 39 23.56 -12.28 -8.19
C VAL A 39 22.62 -11.55 -7.24
N TRP A 40 22.91 -10.28 -6.93
CA TRP A 40 22.03 -9.46 -6.09
C TRP A 40 20.62 -9.34 -6.67
N GLN A 41 20.47 -9.06 -7.97
CA GLN A 41 19.15 -8.96 -8.62
C GLN A 41 18.42 -10.30 -8.65
N VAL A 42 19.13 -11.41 -8.88
CA VAL A 42 18.56 -12.76 -8.82
C VAL A 42 18.07 -13.09 -7.40
N CYS A 43 18.83 -12.74 -6.36
CA CYS A 43 18.39 -12.92 -4.97
C CYS A 43 17.12 -12.09 -4.66
N GLN A 44 17.04 -10.84 -5.16
CA GLN A 44 15.83 -10.03 -5.00
C GLN A 44 14.60 -10.68 -5.63
N PHE A 45 14.76 -11.23 -6.83
CA PHE A 45 13.70 -11.94 -7.53
C PHE A 45 13.26 -13.20 -6.77
N LEU A 46 14.21 -14.02 -6.31
CA LEU A 46 13.93 -15.25 -5.57
C LEU A 46 13.22 -14.98 -4.24
N PHE A 47 13.64 -13.97 -3.47
CA PHE A 47 12.96 -13.60 -2.22
C PHE A 47 11.57 -13.01 -2.46
N GLY A 48 11.35 -12.35 -3.61
CA GLY A 48 10.02 -11.94 -4.04
C GLY A 48 9.12 -13.11 -4.40
N TRP A 49 9.67 -14.14 -5.05
CA TRP A 49 8.91 -15.34 -5.44
C TRP A 49 8.49 -16.21 -4.25
N VAL A 50 9.35 -16.32 -3.23
CA VAL A 50 9.09 -17.07 -1.99
C VAL A 50 8.26 -16.24 -0.96
N ASP A 51 7.92 -15.00 -1.29
CA ASP A 51 7.15 -14.07 -0.44
C ASP A 51 7.74 -13.86 0.97
N TRP A 52 9.06 -13.62 1.04
CA TRP A 52 9.77 -13.38 2.29
C TRP A 52 10.19 -11.90 2.45
N PRO A 53 9.30 -11.02 2.94
CA PRO A 53 9.48 -9.57 2.89
C PRO A 53 10.67 -9.07 3.74
N VAL A 54 10.93 -9.74 4.86
CA VAL A 54 12.05 -9.40 5.75
C VAL A 54 13.39 -9.66 5.05
N MET A 55 13.57 -10.85 4.48
CA MET A 55 14.81 -11.21 3.76
C MET A 55 15.01 -10.35 2.51
N ARG A 56 13.94 -10.04 1.78
CA ARG A 56 13.99 -9.14 0.62
C ARG A 56 14.49 -7.74 1.01
N THR A 57 13.97 -7.19 2.12
CA THR A 57 14.38 -5.88 2.64
C THR A 57 15.85 -5.88 3.08
N TRP A 58 16.29 -6.92 3.80
CA TRP A 58 17.69 -7.06 4.18
C TRP A 58 18.62 -7.21 2.98
N ALA A 59 18.26 -8.05 2.01
CA ALA A 59 19.01 -8.21 0.77
C ALA A 59 19.06 -6.92 -0.04
N ALA A 60 18.04 -6.07 0.03
CA ALA A 60 18.02 -4.78 -0.67
C ALA A 60 19.01 -3.82 -0.02
N ARG A 61 18.95 -3.70 1.31
CA ARG A 61 19.87 -2.86 2.10
C ARG A 61 21.33 -3.30 1.94
N LEU A 62 21.59 -4.59 2.11
CA LEU A 62 22.94 -5.15 1.99
C LEU A 62 23.48 -5.02 0.56
N GLY A 63 22.64 -5.25 -0.44
CA GLY A 63 23.03 -5.09 -1.83
C GLY A 63 23.31 -3.64 -2.22
N THR A 64 22.51 -2.67 -1.74
CA THR A 64 22.79 -1.25 -1.96
C THR A 64 24.09 -0.81 -1.28
N SER A 65 24.35 -1.28 -0.05
CA SER A 65 25.60 -1.01 0.66
C SER A 65 26.80 -1.64 -0.05
N GLY A 66 26.64 -2.87 -0.55
CA GLY A 66 27.67 -3.56 -1.34
C GLY A 66 27.97 -2.83 -2.65
N ALA A 67 26.94 -2.40 -3.38
CA ALA A 67 27.10 -1.62 -4.62
C ALA A 67 27.83 -0.28 -4.37
N PHE A 68 27.51 0.40 -3.26
CA PHE A 68 28.21 1.61 -2.85
C PHE A 68 29.70 1.36 -2.60
N ILE A 69 30.04 0.31 -1.84
CA ILE A 69 31.44 -0.04 -1.51
C ILE A 69 32.21 -0.47 -2.76
N ILE A 70 31.62 -1.30 -3.61
CA ILE A 70 32.27 -1.75 -4.87
C ILE A 70 32.55 -0.55 -5.77
N GLY A 71 31.58 0.35 -5.95
CA GLY A 71 31.78 1.57 -6.73
C GLY A 71 32.85 2.48 -6.11
N LEU A 72 32.90 2.59 -4.77
CA LEU A 72 33.93 3.35 -4.07
C LEU A 72 35.33 2.76 -4.30
N LEU A 73 35.47 1.43 -4.26
CA LEU A 73 36.74 0.75 -4.55
C LEU A 73 37.21 1.00 -5.98
N TRP A 74 36.29 1.03 -6.96
CA TRP A 74 36.60 1.41 -8.34
C TRP A 74 37.05 2.87 -8.45
N VAL A 75 36.38 3.79 -7.75
CA VAL A 75 36.76 5.21 -7.73
C VAL A 75 38.15 5.39 -7.13
N ILE A 76 38.46 4.71 -6.01
CA ILE A 76 39.79 4.74 -5.38
C ILE A 76 40.84 4.20 -6.35
N TRP A 77 40.55 3.09 -7.03
CA TRP A 77 41.47 2.50 -8.01
C TRP A 77 41.75 3.43 -9.20
N VAL A 78 40.71 4.07 -9.76
CA VAL A 78 40.84 5.06 -10.84
C VAL A 78 41.65 6.26 -10.37
N LEU A 79 41.40 6.71 -9.13
CA LEU A 79 42.11 7.84 -8.52
C LEU A 79 43.61 7.54 -8.37
N GLU A 80 43.96 6.38 -7.82
CA GLU A 80 45.35 5.95 -7.63
C GLU A 80 46.07 5.81 -8.98
N LYS A 81 45.42 5.20 -9.98
CA LYS A 81 45.96 5.09 -11.35
C LYS A 81 46.13 6.44 -12.02
N GLY A 82 45.15 7.33 -11.91
CA GLY A 82 45.20 8.69 -12.43
C GLY A 82 46.33 9.50 -11.81
N ALA A 83 46.43 9.49 -10.48
CA ALA A 83 47.49 10.18 -9.74
C ALA A 83 48.89 9.68 -10.17
N HIS A 84 49.07 8.36 -10.33
CA HIS A 84 50.33 7.80 -10.85
C HIS A 84 50.63 8.21 -12.29
N PHE A 85 49.61 8.29 -13.15
CA PHE A 85 49.76 8.73 -14.54
C PHE A 85 50.24 10.18 -14.62
N PHE A 86 49.60 11.11 -13.90
CA PHE A 86 50.01 12.51 -13.86
C PHE A 86 51.37 12.70 -13.21
N GLN A 87 51.67 11.92 -12.16
CA GLN A 87 52.99 11.94 -11.53
C GLN A 87 54.09 11.48 -12.51
N ARG A 88 53.85 10.43 -13.31
CA ARG A 88 54.81 9.97 -14.34
C ARG A 88 54.97 11.00 -15.46
N ARG A 89 53.87 11.59 -15.94
CA ARG A 89 53.89 12.63 -16.98
C ARG A 89 54.66 13.87 -16.53
N TRP A 90 54.52 14.24 -15.26
CA TRP A 90 55.26 15.34 -14.67
C TRP A 90 56.76 15.03 -14.54
N VAL A 91 57.10 13.83 -14.05
CA VAL A 91 58.51 13.39 -13.93
C VAL A 91 59.17 13.29 -15.31
N ALA A 92 58.46 12.80 -16.32
CA ALA A 92 58.96 12.67 -17.70
C ALA A 92 59.09 14.02 -18.44
N GLY A 93 58.40 15.07 -17.99
CA GLY A 93 58.51 16.42 -18.54
C GLY A 93 59.62 17.28 -17.92
N LEU A 94 60.35 16.75 -16.94
CA LEU A 94 61.49 17.44 -16.33
C LEU A 94 62.75 17.19 -17.19
N PRO A 95 63.45 18.23 -17.68
CA PRO A 95 64.73 18.03 -18.34
C PRO A 95 65.77 17.48 -17.35
N ASP A 96 66.65 16.57 -17.80
CA ASP A 96 67.79 16.07 -17.01
C ASP A 96 68.62 17.27 -16.51
N ARG A 97 68.59 17.51 -15.19
CA ARG A 97 69.35 18.60 -14.57
C ARG A 97 70.38 18.02 -13.59
N PRO A 98 71.66 18.44 -13.65
CA PRO A 98 72.64 18.07 -12.63
C PRO A 98 72.25 18.65 -11.25
N VAL A 99 72.61 17.92 -10.20
CA VAL A 99 72.16 17.99 -8.80
C VAL A 99 72.31 19.36 -8.11
N TRP A 100 73.03 20.31 -8.73
CA TRP A 100 73.47 21.57 -8.10
C TRP A 100 72.79 22.84 -8.65
N ARG A 101 71.46 22.85 -8.83
CA ARG A 101 70.72 24.11 -9.06
C ARG A 101 69.46 24.19 -8.18
N PRO A 102 69.20 25.34 -7.52
CA PRO A 102 67.98 25.52 -6.75
C PRO A 102 66.75 25.47 -7.65
N LYS A 103 65.66 24.87 -7.15
CA LYS A 103 64.39 24.70 -7.87
C LYS A 103 63.87 26.05 -8.39
N PRO A 104 63.45 26.17 -9.67
CA PRO A 104 62.85 27.40 -10.18
C PRO A 104 61.53 27.69 -9.45
N LYS A 105 61.31 28.96 -9.10
CA LYS A 105 60.08 29.49 -8.47
C LYS A 105 58.85 29.53 -9.39
N ASN A 106 58.99 29.18 -10.67
CA ASN A 106 57.86 29.09 -11.58
C ASN A 106 57.27 27.68 -11.51
N GLU A 107 56.44 27.48 -10.50
CA GLU A 107 55.55 26.32 -10.40
C GLU A 107 54.71 26.24 -11.68
N ALA A 108 54.81 25.12 -12.41
CA ALA A 108 53.97 24.84 -13.55
C ALA A 108 52.51 25.11 -13.17
N ILE A 109 51.78 25.83 -14.05
CA ILE A 109 50.38 26.20 -13.84
C ILE A 109 49.63 24.94 -13.40
N PRO A 110 49.07 24.89 -12.18
CA PRO A 110 48.38 23.71 -11.69
C PRO A 110 47.23 23.37 -12.63
N GLY A 111 47.20 22.13 -13.13
CA GLY A 111 46.16 21.67 -14.04
C GLY A 111 44.77 21.77 -13.40
N SER A 112 43.71 21.82 -14.23
CA SER A 112 42.32 21.81 -13.76
C SER A 112 41.73 20.41 -13.62
N HIS A 113 42.54 19.37 -13.81
CA HIS A 113 42.05 17.99 -13.90
C HIS A 113 41.88 17.34 -12.51
N PRO A 114 40.73 16.72 -12.18
CA PRO A 114 40.46 16.15 -10.85
C PRO A 114 41.32 14.98 -10.43
N LEU A 115 41.84 14.24 -11.39
CA LEU A 115 42.79 13.16 -11.12
C LEU A 115 44.22 13.67 -10.87
N ASP A 116 44.51 14.96 -11.07
CA ASP A 116 45.81 15.56 -10.73
C ASP A 116 45.81 16.03 -9.27
N PRO A 117 46.64 15.44 -8.38
CA PRO A 117 46.75 15.89 -7.00
C PRO A 117 47.14 17.36 -6.86
N ARG A 118 47.79 17.95 -7.87
CA ARG A 118 48.28 19.33 -7.86
C ARG A 118 47.28 20.33 -8.42
N ALA A 119 46.03 19.92 -8.67
CA ALA A 119 45.03 20.85 -9.16
C ALA A 119 44.83 22.04 -8.21
N TRP A 120 44.56 23.22 -8.79
CA TRP A 120 44.57 24.49 -8.06
C TRP A 120 43.60 24.54 -6.88
N TYR A 121 42.48 23.81 -6.99
CA TYR A 121 41.41 23.76 -5.99
C TYR A 121 41.66 22.75 -4.84
N TYR A 122 42.71 21.92 -4.91
CA TYR A 122 43.12 21.08 -3.77
C TYR A 122 44.05 21.82 -2.78
N GLY A 123 44.39 23.07 -3.07
CA GLY A 123 45.26 23.90 -2.24
C GLY A 123 46.73 23.51 -2.30
N ARG A 124 47.56 24.20 -1.51
CA ARG A 124 49.04 24.00 -1.49
C ARG A 124 49.53 23.05 -0.39
N LYS A 125 48.70 22.73 0.60
CA LYS A 125 49.03 21.82 1.71
C LYS A 125 48.22 20.54 1.61
N ASN A 126 48.83 19.39 1.88
CA ASN A 126 48.19 18.07 1.93
C ASN A 126 47.32 17.72 0.71
N GLN A 127 47.81 18.04 -0.48
CA GLN A 127 47.13 17.88 -1.78
C GLN A 127 46.49 16.50 -2.01
N ARG A 128 47.20 15.41 -1.69
CA ARG A 128 46.67 14.04 -1.86
C ARG A 128 45.50 13.73 -0.91
N LEU A 129 45.52 14.27 0.30
CA LEU A 129 44.44 14.09 1.28
C LEU A 129 43.21 14.89 0.86
N ASN A 130 43.40 16.13 0.42
CA ASN A 130 42.29 16.96 -0.07
C ASN A 130 41.65 16.35 -1.32
N GLN A 131 42.46 15.74 -2.19
CA GLN A 131 41.98 15.02 -3.36
C GLN A 131 41.14 13.79 -2.99
N SER A 132 41.60 12.95 -2.04
CA SER A 132 40.84 11.76 -1.62
C SER A 132 39.53 12.14 -0.91
N VAL A 133 39.55 13.16 -0.05
CA VAL A 133 38.35 13.68 0.63
C VAL A 133 37.34 14.24 -0.37
N ALA A 134 37.77 15.09 -1.30
CA ALA A 134 36.88 15.68 -2.30
C ALA A 134 36.23 14.63 -3.20
N MET A 135 36.98 13.59 -3.59
CA MET A 135 36.46 12.50 -4.41
C MET A 135 35.47 11.63 -3.63
N LEU A 136 35.77 11.32 -2.37
CA LEU A 136 34.84 10.59 -1.49
C LEU A 136 33.53 11.35 -1.31
N SER A 137 33.60 12.65 -1.01
CA SER A 137 32.41 13.50 -0.84
C SER A 137 31.59 13.58 -2.12
N THR A 138 32.25 13.78 -3.27
CA THR A 138 31.56 13.91 -4.57
C THR A 138 30.91 12.59 -4.99
N TYR A 139 31.60 11.45 -4.83
CA TYR A 139 31.03 10.14 -5.10
C TYR A 139 29.83 9.85 -4.20
N THR A 140 29.95 10.12 -2.90
CA THR A 140 28.88 9.91 -1.94
C THR A 140 27.65 10.75 -2.31
N ALA A 141 27.81 12.05 -2.55
CA ALA A 141 26.72 12.94 -2.96
C ALA A 141 26.06 12.47 -4.27
N THR A 142 26.86 12.10 -5.28
CA THR A 142 26.37 11.66 -6.59
C THR A 142 25.63 10.32 -6.48
N PHE A 143 26.14 9.37 -5.68
CA PHE A 143 25.48 8.10 -5.42
C PHE A 143 24.14 8.29 -4.72
N PHE A 144 24.07 9.14 -3.69
CA PHE A 144 22.80 9.44 -3.01
C PHE A 144 21.81 10.15 -3.94
N LEU A 145 22.24 11.10 -4.76
CA LEU A 145 21.38 11.77 -5.73
C LEU A 145 20.85 10.80 -6.79
N LEU A 146 21.71 9.93 -7.34
CA LEU A 146 21.29 8.89 -8.28
C LEU A 146 20.38 7.87 -7.62
N PHE A 147 20.66 7.46 -6.37
CA PHE A 147 19.81 6.56 -5.62
C PHE A 147 18.42 7.16 -5.41
N LEU A 148 18.35 8.42 -4.99
CA LEU A 148 17.08 9.16 -4.86
C LEU A 148 16.38 9.30 -6.21
N LEU A 149 17.09 9.63 -7.28
CA LEU A 149 16.53 9.74 -8.61
C LEU A 149 15.97 8.40 -9.12
N LEU A 150 16.72 7.30 -8.99
CA LEU A 150 16.31 5.98 -9.45
C LEU A 150 15.17 5.39 -8.59
N THR A 151 15.18 5.64 -7.28
CA THR A 151 14.06 5.26 -6.39
C THR A 151 12.80 6.11 -6.63
N ARG A 152 12.94 7.28 -7.26
CA ARG A 152 11.80 8.10 -7.70
C ARG A 152 11.32 7.73 -9.12
N ILE A 153 12.21 7.24 -9.98
CA ILE A 153 11.89 6.84 -11.36
C ILE A 153 11.15 5.49 -11.40
N GLY A 154 11.40 4.60 -10.43
CA GLY A 154 10.50 3.50 -10.14
C GLY A 154 9.32 4.01 -9.32
N GLY A 155 8.36 4.68 -9.98
CA GLY A 155 7.10 5.03 -9.33
C GLY A 155 6.60 3.81 -8.55
N CYS A 156 6.35 3.97 -7.25
CA CYS A 156 5.88 2.90 -6.38
C CYS A 156 4.47 2.48 -6.83
N SER A 157 4.34 1.85 -7.99
CA SER A 157 3.07 1.37 -8.51
C SER A 157 2.66 0.18 -7.66
N GLU A 158 1.74 0.42 -6.75
CA GLU A 158 1.13 -0.64 -5.97
C GLU A 158 0.01 -1.24 -6.80
N ALA A 159 0.03 -2.56 -6.98
CA ALA A 159 -1.05 -3.27 -7.65
C ALA A 159 -1.98 -3.89 -6.60
N TYR A 160 -3.29 -3.73 -6.80
CA TYR A 160 -4.31 -4.53 -6.12
C TYR A 160 -4.86 -5.58 -7.06
N GLU A 161 -4.87 -6.83 -6.61
CA GLU A 161 -5.47 -7.95 -7.33
C GLU A 161 -6.44 -8.68 -6.40
N MET A 162 -7.67 -8.87 -6.88
CA MET A 162 -8.72 -9.59 -6.14
C MET A 162 -8.50 -11.10 -6.19
N PRO A 163 -9.01 -11.88 -5.23
CA PRO A 163 -8.92 -13.33 -5.30
C PRO A 163 -9.71 -13.88 -6.48
N ALA A 164 -9.08 -14.73 -7.29
CA ALA A 164 -9.75 -15.46 -8.37
C ALA A 164 -10.81 -16.41 -7.82
N GLY A 165 -11.93 -16.50 -8.53
CA GLY A 165 -12.97 -17.50 -8.29
C GLY A 165 -14.19 -17.24 -9.17
N GLY A 166 -15.28 -17.95 -8.90
CA GLY A 166 -16.51 -17.80 -9.64
C GLY A 166 -17.69 -18.39 -8.86
N GLY A 167 -18.79 -17.64 -8.86
CA GLY A 167 -20.03 -17.97 -8.20
C GLY A 167 -21.20 -17.37 -8.97
N GLN A 168 -22.26 -18.14 -9.13
CA GLN A 168 -23.51 -17.63 -9.66
C GLN A 168 -24.27 -16.95 -8.53
N GLN A 169 -24.50 -15.64 -8.67
CA GLN A 169 -25.49 -14.95 -7.86
C GLN A 169 -26.86 -15.46 -8.29
N MET A 170 -27.40 -16.46 -7.60
CA MET A 170 -28.80 -16.81 -7.75
C MET A 170 -29.61 -15.62 -7.25
N THR A 171 -30.36 -14.96 -8.13
CA THR A 171 -31.33 -13.93 -7.74
C THR A 171 -32.36 -14.62 -6.86
N ILE A 172 -32.26 -14.43 -5.55
CA ILE A 172 -33.25 -14.98 -4.63
C ILE A 172 -34.54 -14.19 -4.88
N ALA A 173 -35.47 -14.79 -5.62
CA ALA A 173 -36.79 -14.23 -5.82
C ALA A 173 -37.50 -14.20 -4.46
N GLN A 174 -37.67 -13.00 -3.90
CA GLN A 174 -38.38 -12.79 -2.65
C GLN A 174 -39.85 -13.20 -2.85
N THR A 175 -40.17 -14.44 -2.50
CA THR A 175 -41.55 -14.89 -2.51
C THR A 175 -42.17 -14.47 -1.19
N VAL A 176 -42.78 -13.28 -1.15
CA VAL A 176 -43.51 -12.82 0.04
C VAL A 176 -44.76 -13.70 0.20
N ARG A 177 -44.70 -14.70 1.07
CA ARG A 177 -45.89 -15.46 1.47
C ARG A 177 -46.66 -14.62 2.49
N VAL A 178 -47.60 -13.82 1.99
CA VAL A 178 -48.56 -13.12 2.86
C VAL A 178 -49.52 -14.15 3.44
N GLN A 179 -49.34 -14.54 4.71
CA GLN A 179 -50.38 -15.26 5.44
C GLN A 179 -51.51 -14.28 5.77
N LYS A 180 -52.57 -14.30 4.95
CA LYS A 180 -53.79 -13.55 5.23
C LYS A 180 -54.57 -14.24 6.34
N ILE A 181 -54.41 -13.77 7.58
CA ILE A 181 -55.28 -14.20 8.69
C ILE A 181 -56.63 -13.50 8.52
N ILE A 182 -57.62 -14.19 7.94
CA ILE A 182 -58.98 -13.65 7.80
C ILE A 182 -59.67 -13.74 9.17
N ARG A 183 -59.70 -12.65 9.94
CA ARG A 183 -60.59 -12.55 11.11
C ARG A 183 -61.97 -12.04 10.66
N LYS A 184 -63.04 -12.71 11.12
CA LYS A 184 -64.43 -12.33 10.82
C LYS A 184 -64.73 -10.97 11.45
N LYS A 185 -65.12 -9.98 10.64
CA LYS A 185 -65.66 -8.70 11.12
C LYS A 185 -67.10 -8.92 11.53
N PHE A 186 -67.37 -8.89 12.83
CA PHE A 186 -68.76 -8.85 13.32
C PHE A 186 -69.27 -7.42 13.12
N ILE A 187 -70.26 -7.26 12.24
CA ILE A 187 -70.98 -6.00 12.08
C ILE A 187 -72.13 -6.05 13.07
N VAL A 188 -72.02 -5.27 14.15
CA VAL A 188 -73.08 -5.14 15.16
C VAL A 188 -73.87 -3.87 14.84
N SER A 189 -75.19 -3.95 14.84
CA SER A 189 -76.05 -2.77 14.71
C SER A 189 -75.80 -1.80 15.88
N SER A 190 -75.66 -0.50 15.58
CA SER A 190 -75.47 0.54 16.61
C SER A 190 -76.57 0.59 17.67
N PHE A 191 -77.74 -0.02 17.43
CA PHE A 191 -78.87 -0.06 18.36
C PHE A 191 -78.98 -1.36 19.15
N SER A 192 -78.00 -2.28 19.07
CA SER A 192 -78.07 -3.51 19.85
C SER A 192 -77.75 -3.26 21.33
N PRO A 193 -78.48 -3.86 22.28
CA PRO A 193 -78.24 -3.68 23.72
C PRO A 193 -76.98 -4.39 24.26
N ILE A 194 -76.18 -5.02 23.38
CA ILE A 194 -75.02 -5.82 23.76
C ILE A 194 -73.75 -5.00 23.51
N SER A 195 -73.03 -4.66 24.59
CA SER A 195 -71.73 -3.98 24.50
C SER A 195 -70.64 -4.98 24.11
N PHE A 196 -70.19 -4.90 22.86
CA PHE A 196 -69.10 -5.73 22.35
C PHE A 196 -67.76 -5.01 22.55
N LYS A 197 -66.90 -5.52 23.45
CA LYS A 197 -65.50 -5.08 23.53
C LYS A 197 -64.77 -5.63 22.30
N VAL A 198 -64.51 -4.76 21.32
CA VAL A 198 -63.69 -5.13 20.16
C VAL A 198 -62.22 -5.16 20.62
N PRO A 199 -61.53 -6.31 20.53
CA PRO A 199 -60.09 -6.34 20.83
C PRO A 199 -59.32 -5.52 19.78
N PRO A 200 -58.17 -4.92 20.15
CA PRO A 200 -57.33 -4.21 19.21
C PRO A 200 -56.89 -5.11 18.04
N ILE A 201 -56.75 -4.52 16.86
CA ILE A 201 -56.42 -5.22 15.61
C ILE A 201 -54.92 -5.50 15.62
N ASP A 202 -54.52 -6.78 15.71
CA ASP A 202 -53.11 -7.18 15.59
C ASP A 202 -52.66 -7.23 14.12
N GLU A 203 -51.43 -6.78 13.91
CA GLU A 203 -50.77 -6.58 12.62
C GLU A 203 -50.43 -7.87 11.86
N VAL A 204 -50.33 -7.77 10.54
CA VAL A 204 -49.97 -8.86 9.63
C VAL A 204 -48.53 -9.31 9.90
N LYS A 205 -48.33 -10.55 10.36
CA LYS A 205 -46.99 -11.15 10.44
C LYS A 205 -46.54 -11.60 9.04
N LEU A 206 -45.61 -10.87 8.44
CA LEU A 206 -44.91 -11.30 7.23
C LEU A 206 -43.86 -12.35 7.62
N GLN A 207 -44.01 -13.59 7.15
CA GLN A 207 -42.96 -14.62 7.24
C GLN A 207 -42.01 -14.47 6.05
N LEU A 208 -40.95 -13.66 6.22
CA LEU A 208 -39.97 -13.36 5.17
C LEU A 208 -38.72 -14.26 5.21
N MET A 209 -38.43 -14.93 6.33
CA MET A 209 -37.06 -15.43 6.59
C MET A 209 -36.74 -16.84 6.08
N GLU A 210 -37.71 -17.76 6.04
CA GLU A 210 -37.42 -19.22 5.97
C GLU A 210 -37.00 -19.75 4.58
N ILE A 211 -37.17 -18.98 3.50
CA ILE A 211 -36.86 -19.44 2.12
C ILE A 211 -35.48 -18.94 1.63
N THR A 212 -34.93 -17.91 2.27
CA THR A 212 -33.70 -17.20 1.82
C THR A 212 -32.40 -17.86 2.26
N GLU A 213 -32.44 -18.68 3.32
CA GLU A 213 -31.25 -19.07 4.10
C GLU A 213 -30.32 -20.09 3.40
N HIS A 214 -30.70 -20.63 2.24
CA HIS A 214 -30.01 -21.82 1.68
C HIS A 214 -29.51 -21.73 0.23
N ALA A 215 -29.66 -20.58 -0.46
CA ALA A 215 -29.34 -20.51 -1.90
C ALA A 215 -28.09 -19.69 -2.27
N TYR A 216 -27.45 -19.01 -1.31
CA TYR A 216 -26.34 -18.13 -1.65
C TYR A 216 -24.99 -18.85 -1.61
N LYS A 217 -24.36 -19.03 -2.79
CA LYS A 217 -22.96 -19.44 -2.89
C LYS A 217 -22.10 -18.21 -3.08
N VAL A 218 -21.19 -17.97 -2.13
CA VAL A 218 -20.27 -16.82 -2.18
C VAL A 218 -19.36 -16.93 -3.41
N GLY A 219 -19.24 -15.82 -4.15
CA GLY A 219 -18.47 -15.69 -5.38
C GLY A 219 -19.25 -14.93 -6.46
N TYR A 220 -18.55 -14.36 -7.44
CA TYR A 220 -19.18 -13.64 -8.55
C TYR A 220 -18.49 -13.96 -9.88
N GLY A 221 -19.28 -14.43 -10.85
CA GLY A 221 -18.85 -14.67 -12.24
C GLY A 221 -18.62 -16.15 -12.59
N GLU A 222 -18.18 -16.40 -13.83
CA GLU A 222 -17.94 -17.76 -14.35
C GLU A 222 -16.67 -18.37 -13.75
N GLY A 223 -16.81 -19.49 -13.03
CA GLY A 223 -15.67 -20.18 -12.42
C GLY A 223 -16.07 -21.07 -11.25
N LYS A 224 -15.10 -21.81 -10.70
CA LYS A 224 -15.27 -22.59 -9.46
C LYS A 224 -14.52 -21.89 -8.33
N GLY A 225 -15.20 -21.65 -7.20
CA GLY A 225 -14.57 -21.17 -5.96
C GLY A 225 -15.07 -19.81 -5.51
N ALA A 226 -14.78 -19.41 -4.28
CA ALA A 226 -15.49 -18.30 -3.64
C ALA A 226 -15.09 -16.87 -4.10
N GLY A 227 -14.09 -16.73 -4.99
CA GLY A 227 -13.57 -15.44 -5.45
C GLY A 227 -14.38 -14.77 -6.57
N PHE A 228 -13.71 -13.86 -7.28
CA PHE A 228 -14.28 -13.02 -8.33
C PHE A 228 -13.69 -13.37 -9.70
N ALA A 229 -14.49 -13.30 -10.77
CA ALA A 229 -14.04 -13.63 -12.12
C ALA A 229 -12.95 -12.66 -12.64
N GLY A 230 -12.95 -11.40 -12.18
CA GLY A 230 -11.86 -10.45 -12.45
C GLY A 230 -10.61 -10.62 -11.58
N GLY A 231 -10.55 -11.65 -10.73
CA GLY A 231 -9.45 -11.88 -9.78
C GLY A 231 -8.28 -12.71 -10.34
N THR A 232 -7.16 -12.73 -9.61
CA THR A 232 -5.96 -13.54 -9.92
C THR A 232 -5.72 -14.59 -8.84
N ASN A 233 -4.95 -15.64 -9.15
CA ASN A 233 -4.68 -16.73 -8.20
C ASN A 233 -3.89 -16.28 -6.96
N SER A 234 -3.05 -15.25 -7.11
CA SER A 234 -2.28 -14.59 -6.05
C SER A 234 -3.04 -13.45 -5.37
N GLY A 235 -4.16 -13.00 -5.97
CA GLY A 235 -4.96 -11.92 -5.44
C GLY A 235 -5.63 -12.29 -4.12
N MET A 236 -5.80 -11.28 -3.27
CA MET A 236 -6.34 -11.41 -1.92
C MET A 236 -7.15 -10.17 -1.59
N VAL A 237 -8.21 -10.34 -0.80
CA VAL A 237 -8.91 -9.20 -0.22
C VAL A 237 -8.01 -8.56 0.84
N ARG A 238 -7.76 -7.26 0.70
CA ARG A 238 -6.99 -6.47 1.67
C ARG A 238 -7.90 -5.43 2.30
N PHE A 239 -7.75 -5.27 3.61
CA PHE A 239 -8.45 -4.24 4.36
C PHE A 239 -7.52 -3.02 4.49
N ILE A 240 -7.87 -1.95 3.78
CA ILE A 240 -7.03 -0.75 3.67
C ILE A 240 -7.69 0.40 4.43
N ARG A 241 -7.04 0.83 5.51
CA ARG A 241 -7.42 2.03 6.26
C ARG A 241 -6.95 3.29 5.54
N LEU A 242 -7.82 4.28 5.41
CA LEU A 242 -7.52 5.55 4.76
C LEU A 242 -7.04 6.58 5.79
N GLU A 243 -5.79 7.00 5.70
CA GLU A 243 -5.21 8.04 6.56
C GLU A 243 -5.59 9.43 6.05
N TYR A 244 -6.04 10.30 6.96
CA TYR A 244 -6.40 11.69 6.67
C TYR A 244 -5.88 12.64 7.77
N ALA A 245 -5.73 13.92 7.44
CA ALA A 245 -5.32 14.94 8.42
C ALA A 245 -6.51 15.44 9.23
N GLY A 246 -6.30 15.83 10.49
CA GLY A 246 -7.36 16.39 11.36
C GLY A 246 -7.76 15.49 12.55
N GLY A 247 -7.36 14.21 12.54
CA GLY A 247 -7.30 13.37 13.74
C GLY A 247 -7.80 11.93 13.55
N ASP A 248 -7.28 11.04 14.41
CA ASP A 248 -7.81 9.72 14.81
C ASP A 248 -8.34 8.77 13.74
N TRP A 249 -7.77 8.82 12.54
CA TRP A 249 -8.00 7.82 11.49
C TRP A 249 -7.60 6.40 11.92
N ASP A 250 -6.77 6.28 12.96
CA ASP A 250 -6.17 5.07 13.52
C ASP A 250 -6.92 4.47 14.72
N GLN A 251 -8.17 4.91 14.98
CA GLN A 251 -9.04 4.27 15.97
C GLN A 251 -9.15 2.76 15.72
N ASP A 252 -8.77 1.99 16.73
CA ASP A 252 -8.76 0.51 16.77
C ASP A 252 -8.06 -0.11 15.55
N PHE A 253 -7.09 0.62 14.99
CA PHE A 253 -6.38 0.19 13.81
C PHE A 253 -5.47 -1.01 14.09
N GLY A 254 -5.60 -2.04 13.25
CA GLY A 254 -4.72 -3.20 13.29
C GLY A 254 -5.32 -4.37 14.05
N ILE A 255 -4.52 -4.94 14.96
CA ILE A 255 -4.88 -6.13 15.74
C ILE A 255 -5.99 -5.71 16.72
N GLY A 256 -7.11 -6.43 16.70
CA GLY A 256 -8.25 -6.14 17.55
C GLY A 256 -9.51 -5.86 16.75
N ALA A 257 -9.54 -4.91 15.80
CA ALA A 257 -10.76 -4.59 15.05
C ALA A 257 -10.64 -4.89 13.54
N ASP A 258 -9.81 -4.15 12.80
CA ASP A 258 -9.68 -4.31 11.34
C ASP A 258 -9.25 -5.73 10.95
N VAL A 259 -8.32 -6.29 11.72
CA VAL A 259 -7.83 -7.66 11.49
C VAL A 259 -8.94 -8.67 11.74
N ASN A 260 -9.77 -8.46 12.77
CA ASN A 260 -10.89 -9.34 13.09
C ASN A 260 -11.94 -9.29 11.98
N MET A 261 -12.32 -8.10 11.52
CA MET A 261 -13.23 -7.96 10.38
C MET A 261 -12.67 -8.61 9.11
N LEU A 262 -11.37 -8.48 8.82
CA LEU A 262 -10.75 -9.13 7.67
C LEU A 262 -10.73 -10.67 7.80
N ILE A 263 -10.47 -11.20 8.99
CA ILE A 263 -10.49 -12.64 9.28
C ILE A 263 -11.93 -13.17 9.15
N GLU A 264 -12.89 -12.52 9.81
CA GLU A 264 -14.31 -12.85 9.76
C GLU A 264 -14.84 -12.81 8.33
N TYR A 265 -14.46 -11.82 7.54
CA TYR A 265 -14.74 -11.79 6.12
C TYR A 265 -14.23 -13.06 5.42
N GLY A 266 -12.97 -13.44 5.63
CA GLY A 266 -12.37 -14.63 5.04
C GLY A 266 -13.07 -15.92 5.46
N VAL A 267 -13.42 -16.06 6.75
CA VAL A 267 -14.15 -17.22 7.29
C VAL A 267 -15.55 -17.31 6.71
N ARG A 268 -16.29 -16.21 6.65
CA ARG A 268 -17.68 -16.16 6.16
C ARG A 268 -17.77 -16.36 4.65
N THR A 269 -16.82 -15.82 3.91
CA THR A 269 -16.85 -15.83 2.44
C THR A 269 -16.05 -16.97 1.82
N GLN A 270 -15.13 -17.59 2.56
CA GLN A 270 -14.15 -18.55 2.04
C GLN A 270 -13.23 -17.95 0.96
N GLN A 271 -13.14 -16.61 0.87
CA GLN A 271 -12.23 -15.92 -0.04
C GLN A 271 -10.83 -15.78 0.57
N LYS A 272 -9.80 -15.71 -0.29
CA LYS A 272 -8.44 -15.44 0.18
C LYS A 272 -8.36 -14.00 0.69
N VAL A 273 -7.92 -13.86 1.93
CA VAL A 273 -7.70 -12.57 2.60
C VAL A 273 -6.22 -12.38 2.93
N ALA A 274 -5.77 -11.14 2.98
CA ALA A 274 -4.43 -10.82 3.46
C ALA A 274 -4.29 -11.13 4.97
N LYS A 275 -3.07 -11.48 5.39
CA LYS A 275 -2.79 -11.83 6.80
C LYS A 275 -2.77 -10.62 7.74
N ARG A 276 -2.63 -9.41 7.19
CA ARG A 276 -2.51 -8.16 7.95
C ARG A 276 -3.30 -7.08 7.23
N THR A 277 -3.81 -6.15 8.02
CA THR A 277 -4.39 -4.90 7.53
C THR A 277 -3.27 -3.94 7.16
N GLU A 278 -3.61 -2.97 6.31
CA GLU A 278 -2.67 -1.94 5.90
C GLU A 278 -3.35 -0.57 5.94
N SER A 279 -2.55 0.48 6.03
CA SER A 279 -3.02 1.86 5.93
C SER A 279 -2.40 2.53 4.71
N ARG A 280 -3.12 3.47 4.11
CA ARG A 280 -2.62 4.32 3.02
C ARG A 280 -3.11 5.74 3.22
N THR A 281 -2.21 6.69 3.03
CA THR A 281 -2.59 8.10 2.86
C THR A 281 -3.40 8.29 1.60
N ILE A 282 -4.25 9.32 1.59
CA ILE A 282 -5.00 9.69 0.38
C ILE A 282 -4.08 9.94 -0.81
N ALA A 283 -2.90 10.56 -0.59
CA ALA A 283 -1.92 10.79 -1.64
C ALA A 283 -1.42 9.48 -2.29
N GLN A 284 -1.25 8.42 -1.52
CA GLN A 284 -0.80 7.10 -2.00
C GLN A 284 -1.85 6.39 -2.85
N LEU A 285 -3.14 6.75 -2.79
CA LEU A 285 -4.15 6.17 -3.68
C LEU A 285 -3.87 6.47 -5.17
N LYS A 286 -3.10 7.51 -5.45
CA LYS A 286 -2.62 7.82 -6.81
C LYS A 286 -1.71 6.72 -7.37
N ASN A 287 -0.98 6.02 -6.50
CA ASN A 287 0.01 5.01 -6.89
C ASN A 287 -0.63 3.74 -7.47
N PHE A 288 -1.90 3.49 -7.20
CA PHE A 288 -2.62 2.37 -7.77
C PHE A 288 -3.01 2.65 -9.24
N PRO A 289 -2.63 1.80 -10.20
CA PRO A 289 -3.08 1.97 -11.58
C PRO A 289 -4.58 1.70 -11.71
N ILE A 290 -5.19 2.28 -12.75
CA ILE A 290 -6.53 1.90 -13.21
C ILE A 290 -6.52 0.38 -13.50
N GLU A 291 -7.62 -0.31 -13.20
CA GLU A 291 -7.76 -1.78 -13.27
C GLU A 291 -6.98 -2.55 -12.18
N LYS A 292 -6.07 -1.91 -11.43
CA LYS A 292 -5.33 -2.51 -10.31
C LYS A 292 -5.42 -1.70 -9.01
N SER A 293 -6.59 -1.15 -8.74
CA SER A 293 -6.88 -0.34 -7.56
C SER A 293 -7.70 -1.10 -6.52
N PRO A 294 -7.58 -0.76 -5.23
CA PRO A 294 -8.38 -1.41 -4.19
C PRO A 294 -9.87 -1.15 -4.41
N PRO A 295 -10.73 -2.18 -4.41
CA PRO A 295 -12.18 -2.01 -4.53
C PRO A 295 -12.79 -1.16 -3.41
N MET A 296 -12.18 -1.20 -2.22
CA MET A 296 -12.65 -0.48 -1.04
C MET A 296 -11.50 0.06 -0.20
N VAL A 297 -11.72 1.23 0.40
CA VAL A 297 -10.94 1.77 1.52
C VAL A 297 -11.85 2.10 2.69
N TYR A 298 -11.39 1.85 3.90
CA TYR A 298 -12.14 2.06 5.14
C TYR A 298 -11.69 3.37 5.81
N LEU A 299 -12.65 4.17 6.27
CA LEU A 299 -12.40 5.44 6.96
C LEU A 299 -13.29 5.50 8.20
N THR A 300 -12.67 5.65 9.38
CA THR A 300 -13.36 5.95 10.64
C THR A 300 -12.70 7.13 11.33
N GLY A 301 -13.35 7.65 12.36
CA GLY A 301 -12.82 8.71 13.21
C GLY A 301 -13.89 9.25 14.16
N GLN A 302 -13.46 10.00 15.17
CA GLN A 302 -14.34 10.82 16.01
C GLN A 302 -13.98 12.31 15.94
N LYS A 303 -12.80 12.67 15.41
CA LYS A 303 -12.32 14.06 15.31
C LYS A 303 -12.58 14.66 13.92
N SER A 304 -11.74 15.60 13.50
CA SER A 304 -11.94 16.38 12.27
C SER A 304 -11.32 15.70 11.06
N ILE A 305 -11.95 15.86 9.89
CA ILE A 305 -11.39 15.44 8.60
C ILE A 305 -10.97 16.71 7.84
N SER A 306 -9.70 16.79 7.48
CA SER A 306 -9.12 17.89 6.71
C SER A 306 -8.41 17.35 5.48
N LEU A 307 -8.82 17.84 4.30
CA LEU A 307 -8.27 17.47 3.01
C LEU A 307 -7.75 18.69 2.26
N SER A 308 -6.57 18.57 1.68
CA SER A 308 -6.07 19.47 0.64
C SER A 308 -6.85 19.29 -0.67
N ASP A 309 -6.83 20.29 -1.55
CA ASP A 309 -7.51 20.19 -2.86
C ASP A 309 -6.91 19.09 -3.75
N ASN A 310 -5.62 18.80 -3.55
CA ASN A 310 -4.97 17.68 -4.23
C ASN A 310 -5.54 16.33 -3.76
N GLU A 311 -5.74 16.15 -2.45
CA GLU A 311 -6.35 14.93 -1.89
C GLU A 311 -7.80 14.77 -2.33
N VAL A 312 -8.57 15.87 -2.38
CA VAL A 312 -9.94 15.87 -2.91
C VAL A 312 -9.97 15.35 -4.35
N ARG A 313 -9.03 15.79 -5.19
CA ARG A 313 -8.92 15.32 -6.58
C ARG A 313 -8.54 13.84 -6.65
N ILE A 314 -7.62 13.37 -5.80
CA ILE A 314 -7.20 11.97 -5.76
C ILE A 314 -8.34 11.06 -5.31
N LEU A 315 -9.12 11.44 -4.29
CA LEU A 315 -10.31 10.68 -3.88
C LEU A 315 -11.36 10.65 -4.99
N ARG A 316 -11.57 11.77 -5.70
CA ARG A 316 -12.49 11.81 -6.83
C ARG A 316 -12.06 10.86 -7.95
N GLU A 317 -10.77 10.88 -8.32
CA GLU A 317 -10.19 9.94 -9.30
C GLU A 317 -10.35 8.49 -8.84
N TYR A 318 -10.07 8.21 -7.55
CA TYR A 318 -10.24 6.88 -6.97
C TYR A 318 -11.68 6.37 -7.07
N LEU A 319 -12.67 7.20 -6.72
CA LEU A 319 -14.08 6.83 -6.74
C LEU A 319 -14.65 6.70 -8.16
N LEU A 320 -14.30 7.62 -9.06
CA LEU A 320 -14.92 7.71 -10.39
C LEU A 320 -14.15 6.93 -11.46
N ASP A 321 -12.83 7.11 -11.52
CA ASP A 321 -12.01 6.58 -12.61
C ASP A 321 -11.42 5.19 -12.29
N LYS A 322 -11.11 4.96 -11.02
CA LYS A 322 -10.54 3.69 -10.52
C LYS A 322 -11.58 2.76 -9.93
N HIS A 323 -12.86 3.11 -10.00
CA HIS A 323 -13.98 2.27 -9.55
C HIS A 323 -13.94 1.85 -8.07
N GLY A 324 -13.23 2.62 -7.25
CA GLY A 324 -13.15 2.39 -5.81
C GLY A 324 -14.43 2.76 -5.06
N MET A 325 -14.45 2.42 -3.78
CA MET A 325 -15.55 2.71 -2.85
C MET A 325 -14.99 3.11 -1.48
N ILE A 326 -15.60 4.10 -0.84
CA ILE A 326 -15.30 4.42 0.57
C ILE A 326 -16.32 3.72 1.47
N PHE A 327 -15.83 2.92 2.41
CA PHE A 327 -16.61 2.46 3.56
C PHE A 327 -16.30 3.40 4.74
N GLY A 328 -17.23 4.29 5.04
CA GLY A 328 -17.16 5.18 6.19
C GLY A 328 -17.87 4.58 7.39
N ASP A 329 -17.27 4.72 8.57
CA ASP A 329 -17.90 4.45 9.86
C ASP A 329 -17.70 5.65 10.78
N ASN A 330 -18.67 5.89 11.66
CA ASN A 330 -18.58 6.98 12.63
C ASN A 330 -18.07 6.45 13.96
N GLY A 331 -16.78 6.64 14.21
CA GLY A 331 -16.06 6.15 15.39
C GLY A 331 -16.25 6.97 16.66
N GLY A 332 -17.32 7.78 16.78
CA GLY A 332 -17.64 8.35 18.09
C GLY A 332 -18.28 9.74 18.17
N SER A 333 -18.56 10.46 17.07
CA SER A 333 -19.09 11.83 17.21
C SER A 333 -20.03 12.35 16.12
N ALA A 334 -21.00 13.18 16.54
CA ALA A 334 -21.84 13.96 15.63
C ALA A 334 -21.01 15.00 14.85
N GLY A 335 -19.88 15.45 15.41
CA GLY A 335 -18.93 16.31 14.72
C GLY A 335 -18.33 15.61 13.50
N PHE A 336 -17.86 14.39 13.67
CA PHE A 336 -17.30 13.55 12.61
C PHE A 336 -18.31 13.30 11.49
N HIS A 337 -19.58 13.05 11.83
CA HIS A 337 -20.66 12.94 10.83
C HIS A 337 -20.71 14.15 9.89
N ASN A 338 -20.73 15.36 10.45
CA ASN A 338 -20.78 16.59 9.66
C ASN A 338 -19.52 16.77 8.81
N GLN A 339 -18.35 16.39 9.34
CA GLN A 339 -17.08 16.44 8.61
C GLN A 339 -17.04 15.43 7.46
N PHE A 340 -17.53 14.20 7.66
CA PHE A 340 -17.60 13.17 6.62
C PHE A 340 -18.52 13.60 5.48
N VAL A 341 -19.72 14.10 5.80
CA VAL A 341 -20.66 14.62 4.79
C VAL A 341 -20.08 15.84 4.07
N GLY A 342 -19.39 16.72 4.79
CA GLY A 342 -18.68 17.87 4.23
C GLY A 342 -17.54 17.47 3.29
N MET A 343 -16.75 16.47 3.68
CA MET A 343 -15.70 15.86 2.85
C MET A 343 -16.30 15.32 1.55
N MET A 344 -17.34 14.50 1.64
CA MET A 344 -17.99 13.91 0.46
C MET A 344 -18.60 14.97 -0.45
N ARG A 345 -19.13 16.09 0.09
CA ARG A 345 -19.60 17.23 -0.71
C ARG A 345 -18.46 17.91 -1.48
N ARG A 346 -17.23 17.95 -0.94
CA ARG A 346 -16.05 18.45 -1.67
C ARG A 346 -15.59 17.44 -2.74
N VAL A 347 -15.57 16.16 -2.42
CA VAL A 347 -15.12 15.09 -3.34
C VAL A 347 -16.10 14.92 -4.49
N LEU A 348 -17.41 14.84 -4.22
CA LEU A 348 -18.48 14.65 -5.20
C LEU A 348 -19.55 15.75 -5.08
N PRO A 349 -19.29 16.98 -5.57
CA PRO A 349 -20.19 18.13 -5.36
C PRO A 349 -21.58 17.96 -5.97
N ASN A 350 -21.70 17.13 -7.01
CA ASN A 350 -22.97 16.89 -7.72
C ASN A 350 -23.73 15.67 -7.21
N VAL A 351 -23.20 14.94 -6.22
CA VAL A 351 -23.81 13.72 -5.68
C VAL A 351 -24.27 13.99 -4.26
N ARG A 352 -25.58 13.88 -4.02
CA ARG A 352 -26.15 14.03 -2.68
C ARG A 352 -26.21 12.67 -1.96
N PRO A 353 -25.98 12.63 -0.64
CA PRO A 353 -26.25 11.42 0.13
C PRO A 353 -27.74 11.11 0.12
N SER A 354 -28.06 9.82 0.07
CA SER A 354 -29.40 9.29 0.31
C SER A 354 -29.34 8.18 1.35
N ARG A 355 -30.44 7.96 2.07
CA ARG A 355 -30.58 6.80 2.95
C ARG A 355 -30.39 5.50 2.16
N VAL A 356 -29.63 4.56 2.72
CA VAL A 356 -29.50 3.19 2.19
C VAL A 356 -30.52 2.31 2.92
N PRO A 357 -31.61 1.88 2.26
CA PRO A 357 -32.65 1.10 2.92
C PRO A 357 -32.24 -0.37 3.09
N LEU A 358 -32.92 -1.11 3.98
CA LEU A 358 -32.59 -2.53 4.26
C LEU A 358 -32.93 -3.48 3.10
N ASP A 359 -33.71 -3.01 2.11
CA ASP A 359 -33.95 -3.71 0.87
C ASP A 359 -32.85 -3.52 -0.20
N ASP A 360 -31.87 -2.66 0.07
CA ASP A 360 -30.73 -2.48 -0.82
C ASP A 360 -29.88 -3.76 -0.90
N GLN A 361 -29.28 -4.02 -2.06
CA GLN A 361 -28.44 -5.20 -2.27
C GLN A 361 -27.32 -5.31 -1.24
N ILE A 362 -26.73 -4.18 -0.83
CA ILE A 362 -25.66 -4.13 0.17
C ILE A 362 -26.11 -4.58 1.57
N HIS A 363 -27.41 -4.61 1.84
CA HIS A 363 -27.98 -5.12 3.10
C HIS A 363 -28.57 -6.53 2.96
N ARG A 364 -28.40 -7.16 1.80
CA ARG A 364 -29.00 -8.47 1.49
C ARG A 364 -28.00 -9.54 1.10
N VAL A 365 -26.79 -9.14 0.69
CA VAL A 365 -25.81 -10.03 0.07
C VAL A 365 -24.41 -9.77 0.65
N PRO A 366 -23.68 -10.81 1.11
CA PRO A 366 -24.11 -12.21 1.21
C PRO A 366 -25.11 -12.52 2.34
N PHE A 367 -25.22 -11.65 3.34
CA PHE A 367 -26.11 -11.85 4.49
C PHE A 367 -27.31 -10.92 4.44
N GLN A 368 -28.48 -11.43 4.81
CA GLN A 368 -29.68 -10.61 4.98
C GLN A 368 -29.58 -9.87 6.32
N ILE A 369 -29.53 -8.54 6.27
CA ILE A 369 -29.51 -7.67 7.45
C ILE A 369 -30.95 -7.34 7.84
N PRO A 370 -31.44 -7.80 9.01
CA PRO A 370 -32.85 -7.62 9.41
C PRO A 370 -33.12 -6.22 10.01
N PHE A 371 -32.10 -5.58 10.56
CA PHE A 371 -32.11 -4.21 11.08
C PHE A 371 -30.71 -3.62 10.90
N LEU A 372 -30.58 -2.30 10.87
CA LEU A 372 -29.27 -1.64 10.80
C LEU A 372 -28.62 -1.72 12.20
N PRO A 373 -27.54 -2.52 12.40
CA PRO A 373 -26.93 -2.70 13.71
C PRO A 373 -26.15 -1.47 14.15
N TYR A 374 -26.10 -1.22 15.45
CA TYR A 374 -25.45 -0.05 16.04
C TYR A 374 -24.70 -0.46 17.29
N VAL A 375 -23.46 0.03 17.44
CA VAL A 375 -22.82 0.11 18.76
C VAL A 375 -23.31 1.38 19.45
N ALA A 376 -23.13 2.53 18.80
CA ALA A 376 -23.60 3.81 19.30
C ALA A 376 -23.98 4.76 18.15
N PRO A 377 -25.22 5.27 18.04
CA PRO A 377 -25.72 6.01 16.86
C PRO A 377 -25.26 7.48 16.82
N HIS A 378 -23.95 7.73 16.74
CA HIS A 378 -23.33 9.06 16.80
C HIS A 378 -23.72 10.00 15.65
N GLY A 379 -23.82 9.47 14.44
CA GLY A 379 -24.14 10.20 13.20
C GLY A 379 -25.61 10.12 12.78
N GLY A 380 -26.49 9.62 13.65
CA GLY A 380 -27.90 9.39 13.35
C GLY A 380 -28.27 7.91 13.27
N LYS A 381 -29.44 7.61 12.69
CA LYS A 381 -30.05 6.27 12.67
C LYS A 381 -30.18 5.66 11.28
N ASP A 382 -29.64 6.33 10.26
CA ASP A 382 -29.74 5.92 8.87
C ASP A 382 -28.36 5.86 8.23
N ALA A 383 -28.01 4.71 7.65
CA ALA A 383 -26.85 4.59 6.79
C ALA A 383 -27.02 5.50 5.56
N LEU A 384 -25.95 6.20 5.20
CA LEU A 384 -25.94 7.11 4.05
C LEU A 384 -25.15 6.52 2.90
N GLY A 385 -25.63 6.78 1.69
CA GLY A 385 -25.04 6.30 0.45
C GLY A 385 -24.87 7.41 -0.56
N TRP A 386 -23.75 7.39 -1.29
CA TRP A 386 -23.53 8.22 -2.47
C TRP A 386 -23.53 7.31 -3.69
N ARG A 387 -24.37 7.60 -4.68
CA ARG A 387 -24.48 6.80 -5.90
C ARG A 387 -24.07 7.59 -7.14
N VAL A 388 -23.31 6.93 -8.02
CA VAL A 388 -22.94 7.43 -9.34
C VAL A 388 -23.34 6.34 -10.34
N ASP A 389 -24.17 6.69 -11.32
CA ASP A 389 -24.70 5.75 -12.32
C ASP A 389 -25.32 4.49 -11.72
N GLY A 390 -26.04 4.64 -10.60
CA GLY A 390 -26.68 3.54 -9.87
C GLY A 390 -25.75 2.75 -8.94
N ARG A 391 -24.42 2.82 -9.11
CA ARG A 391 -23.43 2.18 -8.24
C ARG A 391 -23.21 2.97 -6.96
N LEU A 392 -23.13 2.28 -5.82
CA LEU A 392 -22.75 2.91 -4.55
C LEU A 392 -21.23 3.15 -4.53
N VAL A 393 -20.82 4.42 -4.43
CA VAL A 393 -19.40 4.84 -4.40
C VAL A 393 -18.93 5.17 -2.97
N CYS A 394 -19.87 5.39 -2.06
CA CYS A 394 -19.59 5.50 -0.65
C CYS A 394 -20.76 4.95 0.16
N TYR A 395 -20.47 4.10 1.13
CA TYR A 395 -21.39 3.66 2.18
C TYR A 395 -20.89 4.23 3.50
N TYR A 396 -21.73 4.95 4.23
CA TYR A 396 -21.39 5.54 5.52
C TYR A 396 -22.33 5.00 6.59
N HIS A 397 -21.75 4.33 7.58
CA HIS A 397 -22.43 3.86 8.76
C HIS A 397 -22.38 4.92 9.87
N PRO A 398 -23.49 5.26 10.54
CA PRO A 398 -23.49 6.36 11.49
C PRO A 398 -23.23 5.94 12.94
N GLY A 399 -22.97 4.67 13.24
CA GLY A 399 -22.83 4.28 14.64
C GLY A 399 -21.88 3.14 14.98
N ASP A 400 -20.60 3.43 14.69
CA ASP A 400 -19.41 2.81 15.28
C ASP A 400 -19.39 1.29 15.23
N ILE A 401 -19.59 0.73 14.04
CA ILE A 401 -19.56 -0.74 13.88
C ILE A 401 -18.14 -1.29 13.99
N GLY A 402 -17.12 -0.44 13.86
CA GLY A 402 -15.73 -0.78 14.14
C GLY A 402 -15.49 -1.30 15.55
N ASP A 403 -16.15 -0.71 16.55
CA ASP A 403 -16.08 -1.15 17.94
C ASP A 403 -16.62 -2.57 18.14
N ALA A 404 -17.64 -2.98 17.38
CA ALA A 404 -18.13 -4.36 17.45
C ALA A 404 -17.11 -5.38 16.93
N TRP A 405 -16.10 -4.92 16.17
CA TRP A 405 -15.06 -5.79 15.64
C TRP A 405 -13.92 -6.03 16.63
N THR A 406 -13.84 -5.28 17.74
CA THR A 406 -12.80 -5.47 18.77
C THR A 406 -12.87 -6.87 19.41
N ASP A 407 -11.76 -7.32 20.01
CA ASP A 407 -11.67 -8.65 20.65
C ASP A 407 -12.70 -8.85 21.78
N ASP A 408 -13.10 -7.77 22.46
CA ASP A 408 -14.12 -7.76 23.51
C ASP A 408 -15.49 -7.28 23.00
N HIS A 409 -15.60 -7.01 21.70
CA HIS A 409 -16.75 -6.44 21.02
C HIS A 409 -17.29 -5.15 21.69
N SER A 410 -16.45 -4.42 22.43
CA SER A 410 -16.85 -3.28 23.26
C SER A 410 -18.03 -3.56 24.20
N GLY A 411 -18.18 -4.82 24.65
CA GLY A 411 -19.31 -5.26 25.50
C GLY A 411 -20.67 -5.30 24.79
N VAL A 412 -20.68 -5.23 23.46
CA VAL A 412 -21.88 -5.30 22.62
C VAL A 412 -22.50 -6.69 22.70
N ALA A 413 -23.83 -6.76 22.70
CA ALA A 413 -24.55 -8.03 22.75
C ALA A 413 -24.26 -8.90 21.51
N PRO A 414 -24.22 -10.25 21.65
CA PRO A 414 -23.94 -11.17 20.54
C PRO A 414 -24.75 -10.96 19.28
N GLU A 415 -26.04 -10.68 19.43
CA GLU A 415 -26.94 -10.47 18.30
C GLU A 415 -26.59 -9.20 17.51
N ILE A 416 -26.01 -8.20 18.17
CA ILE A 416 -25.63 -6.93 17.56
C ILE A 416 -24.25 -7.03 16.90
N TYR A 417 -23.23 -7.54 17.60
CA TYR A 417 -21.90 -7.65 16.99
C TYR A 417 -21.91 -8.61 15.79
N GLU A 418 -22.70 -9.68 15.84
CA GLU A 418 -22.85 -10.60 14.71
C GLU A 418 -23.44 -9.90 13.49
N ALA A 419 -24.47 -9.07 13.70
CA ALA A 419 -25.04 -8.24 12.64
C ALA A 419 -24.03 -7.20 12.12
N CYS A 420 -23.17 -6.62 12.97
CA CYS A 420 -22.09 -5.72 12.55
C CYS A 420 -21.06 -6.43 11.65
N TYR A 421 -20.66 -7.65 11.96
CA TYR A 421 -19.76 -8.45 11.11
C TYR A 421 -20.43 -8.86 9.79
N GLN A 422 -21.72 -9.22 9.80
CA GLN A 422 -22.47 -9.50 8.58
C GLN A 422 -22.57 -8.27 7.69
N LEU A 423 -22.87 -7.09 8.28
CA LEU A 423 -22.91 -5.83 7.55
C LEU A 423 -21.55 -5.47 6.94
N GLY A 424 -20.47 -5.54 7.74
CA GLY A 424 -19.12 -5.31 7.24
C GLY A 424 -18.76 -6.27 6.10
N THR A 425 -19.16 -7.54 6.22
CA THR A 425 -18.96 -8.54 5.16
C THR A 425 -19.70 -8.17 3.88
N ASN A 426 -20.95 -7.71 3.98
CA ASN A 426 -21.72 -7.27 2.83
C ASN A 426 -21.10 -6.06 2.13
N VAL A 427 -20.64 -5.06 2.89
CA VAL A 427 -20.04 -3.85 2.31
C VAL A 427 -18.74 -4.19 1.57
N ILE A 428 -17.87 -5.00 2.18
CA ILE A 428 -16.64 -5.47 1.54
C ILE A 428 -16.97 -6.27 0.27
N PHE A 429 -17.91 -7.22 0.36
CA PHE A 429 -18.30 -8.07 -0.76
C PHE A 429 -18.89 -7.26 -1.92
N TYR A 430 -19.80 -6.31 -1.62
CA TYR A 430 -20.42 -5.43 -2.62
C TYR A 430 -19.35 -4.66 -3.41
N ALA A 431 -18.40 -4.04 -2.72
CA ALA A 431 -17.35 -3.26 -3.37
C ALA A 431 -16.51 -4.12 -4.33
N HIS A 432 -16.13 -5.33 -3.91
CA HIS A 432 -15.37 -6.26 -4.75
C HIS A 432 -16.19 -6.82 -5.93
N ALA A 433 -17.48 -7.12 -5.71
CA ALA A 433 -18.36 -7.59 -6.77
C ALA A 433 -18.57 -6.53 -7.86
N GLU A 434 -18.82 -5.27 -7.48
CA GLU A 434 -18.95 -4.16 -8.42
C GLU A 434 -17.63 -3.87 -9.17
N TYR A 435 -16.50 -3.95 -8.46
CA TYR A 435 -15.19 -3.82 -9.11
C TYR A 435 -14.92 -4.95 -10.12
N SER A 436 -15.29 -6.20 -9.81
CA SER A 436 -15.18 -7.32 -10.76
C SER A 436 -16.04 -7.10 -12.02
N LYS A 437 -17.30 -6.69 -11.85
CA LYS A 437 -18.20 -6.34 -12.97
C LYS A 437 -17.58 -5.28 -13.87
N TRP A 438 -16.99 -4.26 -13.28
CA TRP A 438 -16.33 -3.20 -14.01
C TRP A 438 -15.13 -3.70 -14.80
N LEU A 439 -14.25 -4.51 -14.19
CA LEU A 439 -13.12 -5.13 -14.89
C LEU A 439 -13.57 -5.99 -16.08
N GLU A 440 -14.58 -6.84 -15.88
CA GLU A 440 -15.15 -7.67 -16.94
C GLU A 440 -15.74 -6.82 -18.08
N SER A 441 -16.44 -5.73 -17.74
CA SER A 441 -17.00 -4.82 -18.75
C SER A 441 -15.93 -4.14 -19.60
N ARG A 442 -14.75 -3.86 -19.03
CA ARG A 442 -13.61 -3.26 -19.73
C ARG A 442 -12.87 -4.29 -20.59
N GLN A 443 -12.75 -5.53 -20.12
CA GLN A 443 -12.17 -6.62 -20.90
C GLN A 443 -13.01 -6.90 -22.15
N LYS A 444 -14.35 -6.88 -22.05
CA LYS A 444 -15.25 -7.07 -23.21
C LYS A 444 -15.20 -5.92 -24.25
N ARG A 445 -14.68 -4.75 -23.88
CA ARG A 445 -14.55 -3.58 -24.77
C ARG A 445 -13.20 -3.50 -25.48
N LYS A 446 -12.19 -4.25 -25.02
CA LYS A 446 -10.91 -4.43 -25.71
C LYS A 446 -11.05 -5.55 -26.73
#